data_AF-A0A843AWA8-F1
#
_entry.id   AF-A0A843AWA8-F1
#
_cell.length_a   1.000
_cell.length_b   1.000
_cell.length_c   1.000
_cell.angle_alpha   90.00
_cell.angle_beta   90.00
_cell.angle_gamma   90.00
#
_symmetry.space_group_name_H-M   'P 1'
#
loop_
_entity.id
_entity.type
_entity.pdbx_description
1 polymer ?
#
loop_
_entity_poly.entity_id
_entity_poly.type
_entity_poly.pdbx_seq_one_letter_code
_entity_poly.pdbx_strand_id
1 'polypeptide(L)'
;MNEAHKKASILVIAGGAAFGAANFATSLTPLAAEYRAALSISYLPMIVESLLAGMIISCCLSYLLLRFFDKIPAKNPLLKSVILSIAALFIGLILVQVAASQTNDELNIFLIGAVINLPRFLALGIVVGYLYQRLYSRTSVQC
;
A
#
# COMPACT_ATOMS: atom_id res chain seq x y z
N MET A 1 -27.18 -2.40 0.88
CA MET A 1 -25.83 -1.85 0.64
C MET A 1 -25.75 -1.42 -0.82
N ASN A 2 -25.55 -0.14 -1.12
CA ASN A 2 -25.55 0.34 -2.51
C ASN A 2 -24.33 -0.23 -3.28
N GLU A 3 -24.48 -0.42 -4.59
CA GLU A 3 -23.44 -0.98 -5.47
C GLU A 3 -22.09 -0.25 -5.38
N ALA A 4 -22.11 1.07 -5.17
CA ALA A 4 -20.91 1.88 -4.98
C ALA A 4 -20.12 1.48 -3.71
N HIS A 5 -20.82 1.24 -2.59
CA HIS A 5 -20.18 0.80 -1.35
C HIS A 5 -19.60 -0.60 -1.50
N LYS A 6 -20.30 -1.49 -2.20
CA LYS A 6 -19.81 -2.85 -2.48
C LYS A 6 -18.51 -2.82 -3.29
N LYS A 7 -18.44 -2.03 -4.37
CA LYS A 7 -17.22 -1.88 -5.17
C LYS A 7 -16.07 -1.28 -4.35
N ALA A 8 -16.34 -0.25 -3.56
CA ALA A 8 -15.35 0.35 -2.67
C ALA A 8 -14.81 -0.65 -1.62
N SER A 9 -15.68 -1.43 -0.98
CA SER A 9 -15.27 -2.48 -0.03
C SER A 9 -14.38 -3.53 -0.69
N ILE A 10 -14.65 -3.93 -1.94
CA ILE A 10 -13.79 -4.86 -2.68
C ILE A 10 -12.39 -4.25 -2.87
N LEU A 11 -12.29 -2.98 -3.26
CA LEU A 11 -10.99 -2.31 -3.42
C LEU A 11 -10.22 -2.25 -2.09
N VAL A 12 -10.89 -1.88 -1.00
CA VAL A 12 -10.29 -1.83 0.35
C VAL A 12 -9.74 -3.19 0.76
N ILE A 13 -10.57 -4.24 0.70
CA ILE A 13 -10.19 -5.59 1.13
C ILE A 13 -9.06 -6.13 0.24
N ALA A 14 -9.19 -6.00 -1.08
CA ALA A 14 -8.18 -6.53 -2.00
C ALA A 14 -6.84 -5.78 -1.89
N GLY A 15 -6.87 -4.45 -1.77
CA GLY A 15 -5.66 -3.66 -1.57
C GLY A 15 -4.98 -3.94 -0.23
N GLY A 16 -5.78 -4.08 0.85
CA GLY A 16 -5.27 -4.48 2.16
C GLY A 16 -4.65 -5.88 2.13
N ALA A 17 -5.33 -6.86 1.52
CA ALA A 17 -4.82 -8.21 1.36
C ALA A 17 -3.52 -8.25 0.54
N ALA A 18 -3.43 -7.49 -0.56
CA ALA A 18 -2.22 -7.42 -1.37
C ALA A 18 -1.04 -6.82 -0.59
N PHE A 19 -1.28 -5.75 0.16
CA PHE A 19 -0.27 -5.12 1.01
C PHE A 19 0.20 -6.06 2.14
N GLY A 20 -0.75 -6.70 2.82
CA GLY A 20 -0.49 -7.66 3.88
C GLY A 20 0.26 -8.90 3.38
N ALA A 21 -0.11 -9.45 2.22
CA ALA A 21 0.57 -10.58 1.61
C ALA A 21 2.01 -10.22 1.19
N ALA A 22 2.23 -9.04 0.63
CA ALA A 22 3.57 -8.55 0.31
C ALA A 22 4.43 -8.32 1.58
N ASN A 23 3.82 -7.81 2.66
CA ASN A 23 4.50 -7.71 3.96
C ASN A 23 4.85 -9.10 4.51
N PHE A 24 3.92 -10.05 4.48
CA PHE A 24 4.19 -11.41 4.91
C PHE A 24 5.33 -12.04 4.12
N ALA A 25 5.31 -11.95 2.79
CA ALA A 25 6.38 -12.47 1.94
C ALA A 25 7.75 -11.82 2.24
N THR A 26 7.80 -10.49 2.38
CA THR A 26 9.07 -9.79 2.70
C THR A 26 9.54 -10.07 4.13
N SER A 27 8.61 -10.33 5.06
CA SER A 27 8.95 -10.64 6.46
C SER A 27 9.70 -11.96 6.66
N LEU A 28 9.63 -12.87 5.69
CA LEU A 28 10.35 -14.15 5.69
C LEU A 28 11.82 -14.01 5.28
N THR A 29 12.25 -12.81 4.85
CA THR A 29 13.64 -12.56 4.46
C THR A 29 14.54 -12.30 5.67
N PRO A 30 15.84 -12.67 5.60
CA PRO A 30 16.82 -12.30 6.64
C PRO A 30 16.89 -10.78 6.87
N LEU A 31 16.78 -10.01 5.78
CA LEU A 31 16.79 -8.56 5.81
C LEU A 31 15.67 -7.98 6.70
N ALA A 32 14.47 -8.54 6.61
CA ALA A 32 13.36 -8.13 7.46
C ALA A 32 13.53 -8.59 8.93
N ALA A 33 14.31 -9.63 9.20
CA ALA A 33 14.63 -10.03 10.57
C ALA A 33 15.59 -9.05 11.23
N GLU A 34 16.63 -8.61 10.51
CA GLU A 34 17.56 -7.57 10.97
C GLU A 34 16.86 -6.25 11.23
N TYR A 35 16.02 -5.79 10.29
CA TYR A 35 15.21 -4.57 10.45
C TYR A 35 14.34 -4.61 11.70
N ARG A 36 13.65 -5.73 11.93
CA ARG A 36 12.79 -5.90 13.11
C ARG A 36 13.59 -5.93 14.40
N ALA A 37 14.73 -6.60 14.42
CA ALA A 37 15.60 -6.65 15.59
C ALA A 37 16.11 -5.24 15.94
N ALA A 38 16.54 -4.48 14.92
CA ALA A 38 17.05 -3.13 15.11
C ALA A 38 16.00 -2.15 15.64
N LEU A 39 14.74 -2.28 15.21
CA LEU A 39 13.64 -1.42 15.63
C LEU A 39 12.76 -2.01 16.75
N SER A 40 13.18 -3.14 17.34
CA SER A 40 12.41 -3.86 18.38
C SER A 40 10.97 -4.18 17.98
N ILE A 41 10.74 -4.52 16.71
CA ILE A 41 9.41 -4.81 16.15
C ILE A 41 9.05 -6.28 16.40
N SER A 42 7.94 -6.49 17.10
CA SER A 42 7.38 -7.83 17.30
C SER A 42 6.74 -8.37 16.00
N TYR A 43 6.99 -9.64 15.70
CA TYR A 43 6.61 -10.26 14.42
C TYR A 43 5.09 -10.32 14.20
N LEU A 44 4.33 -10.89 15.15
CA LEU A 44 2.88 -11.05 14.98
C LEU A 44 2.13 -9.71 14.89
N PRO A 45 2.39 -8.71 15.78
CA PRO A 45 1.80 -7.38 15.63
C PRO A 45 2.11 -6.76 14.27
N MET A 46 3.35 -6.85 13.78
CA MET A 46 3.72 -6.31 12.47
C MET A 46 2.87 -6.88 11.32
N ILE A 47 2.58 -8.18 11.33
CA ILE A 47 1.74 -8.81 10.29
C ILE A 47 0.32 -8.23 10.33
N VAL A 48 -0.27 -8.13 11.52
CA VAL A 48 -1.65 -7.64 11.70
C VAL A 48 -1.75 -6.14 11.39
N GLU A 49 -0.84 -5.34 11.94
CA GLU A 49 -0.77 -3.90 11.72
C GLU A 49 -0.55 -3.57 10.24
N SER A 50 0.28 -4.34 9.54
CA SER A 50 0.49 -4.16 8.10
C SER A 50 -0.80 -4.42 7.30
N LEU A 51 -1.61 -5.41 7.67
CA LEU A 51 -2.88 -5.68 7.00
C LEU A 51 -3.85 -4.50 7.21
N LEU A 52 -3.97 -4.01 8.45
CA LEU A 52 -4.82 -2.88 8.80
C LEU A 52 -4.37 -1.60 8.09
N ALA A 53 -3.07 -1.30 8.11
CA ALA A 53 -2.49 -0.17 7.40
C ALA A 53 -2.77 -0.26 5.89
N GLY A 54 -2.62 -1.45 5.29
CA GLY A 54 -2.95 -1.68 3.89
C GLY A 54 -4.43 -1.40 3.56
N MET A 55 -5.36 -1.79 4.44
CA MET A 55 -6.78 -1.48 4.28
C MET A 55 -7.06 0.02 4.36
N ILE A 56 -6.43 0.72 5.31
CA ILE A 56 -6.56 2.18 5.46
C ILE A 56 -6.03 2.89 4.20
N ILE A 57 -4.83 2.53 3.75
CA ILE A 57 -4.22 3.11 2.54
C ILE A 57 -5.09 2.81 1.31
N SER A 58 -5.58 1.59 1.16
CA SER A 58 -6.46 1.21 0.06
C SER A 58 -7.79 1.99 0.07
N CYS A 59 -8.34 2.25 1.26
CA CYS A 59 -9.51 3.11 1.41
C CYS A 59 -9.24 4.54 0.92
N CYS A 60 -8.13 5.15 1.36
CA CYS A 60 -7.71 6.46 0.91
C CYS A 60 -7.50 6.52 -0.61
N LEU A 61 -6.78 5.55 -1.18
CA LEU A 61 -6.54 5.47 -2.62
C LEU A 61 -7.84 5.31 -3.42
N SER A 62 -8.72 4.43 -2.96
CA SER A 62 -10.03 4.22 -3.59
C SER A 62 -10.87 5.50 -3.57
N TYR A 63 -10.89 6.21 -2.43
CA TYR A 63 -11.57 7.50 -2.31
C TYR A 63 -10.98 8.55 -3.25
N LEU A 64 -9.66 8.69 -3.29
CA LEU A 64 -8.98 9.65 -4.18
C LEU A 64 -9.24 9.34 -5.66
N LEU A 65 -9.21 8.05 -6.05
CA LEU A 65 -9.55 7.63 -7.40
C LEU A 65 -11.02 7.90 -7.74
N LEU A 66 -11.95 7.72 -6.81
CA LEU A 66 -13.38 8.00 -7.05
C LEU A 66 -13.69 9.50 -7.12
N ARG A 67 -13.03 10.32 -6.28
CA ARG A 67 -13.37 11.74 -6.13
C ARG A 67 -12.55 12.66 -7.02
N PHE A 68 -11.30 12.30 -7.30
CA PHE A 68 -10.32 13.17 -7.96
C PHE A 68 -9.68 12.52 -9.17
N PHE A 69 -10.37 11.55 -9.81
CA PHE A 69 -9.86 10.82 -10.96
C PHE A 69 -9.21 11.75 -12.00
N ASP A 70 -9.91 12.80 -12.41
CA ASP A 70 -9.46 13.72 -13.47
C ASP A 70 -8.28 14.60 -13.07
N LYS A 71 -8.03 14.77 -11.77
CA LYS A 71 -6.93 15.58 -11.24
C LYS A 71 -5.62 14.81 -11.09
N ILE A 72 -5.67 13.47 -11.07
CA ILE A 72 -4.47 12.64 -10.89
C ILE A 72 -3.73 12.55 -12.23
N PRO A 73 -2.42 12.84 -12.29
CA PRO A 73 -1.65 12.78 -13.53
C PRO A 73 -1.55 11.34 -14.05
N ALA A 74 -2.30 11.01 -15.09
CA ALA A 74 -2.23 9.81 -15.94
C ALA A 74 -3.57 9.63 -16.67
N LYS A 75 -3.62 8.81 -17.72
CA LYS A 75 -4.90 8.44 -18.38
C LYS A 75 -5.49 7.14 -17.84
N ASN A 76 -4.64 6.17 -17.47
CA ASN A 76 -5.06 4.84 -17.04
C ASN A 76 -5.29 4.78 -15.51
N PRO A 77 -6.44 4.25 -15.01
CA PRO A 77 -6.67 4.02 -13.59
C PRO A 77 -5.54 3.27 -12.86
N LEU A 78 -4.91 2.30 -13.52
CA LEU A 78 -3.78 1.55 -12.98
C LEU A 78 -2.62 2.49 -12.63
N LEU A 79 -2.20 3.32 -13.59
CA LEU A 79 -1.09 4.24 -13.40
C LEU A 79 -1.41 5.30 -12.34
N LYS A 80 -2.65 5.81 -12.31
CA LYS A 80 -3.12 6.74 -11.27
C LYS A 80 -3.00 6.12 -9.88
N SER A 81 -3.45 4.88 -9.71
CA SER A 81 -3.37 4.14 -8.45
C SER A 81 -1.92 3.90 -8.01
N VAL A 82 -1.05 3.52 -8.94
CA VAL A 82 0.39 3.34 -8.67
C VAL A 82 1.04 4.66 -8.24
N ILE A 83 0.75 5.78 -8.89
CA ILE A 83 1.26 7.10 -8.50
C ILE A 83 0.81 7.48 -7.09
N LEU A 84 -0.47 7.30 -6.77
CA LEU A 84 -0.99 7.55 -5.43
C LEU A 84 -0.33 6.63 -4.38
N SER A 85 -0.07 5.37 -4.75
CA SER A 85 0.59 4.43 -3.85
C SER A 85 2.06 4.77 -3.63
N ILE A 86 2.76 5.27 -4.65
CA ILE A 86 4.12 5.81 -4.53
C ILE A 86 4.11 7.04 -3.62
N ALA A 87 3.13 7.94 -3.73
CA ALA A 87 3.00 9.06 -2.81
C ALA A 87 2.80 8.58 -1.35
N ALA A 88 1.98 7.55 -1.14
CA ALA A 88 1.81 6.92 0.17
C ALA A 88 3.10 6.23 0.66
N LEU A 89 3.90 5.64 -0.24
CA LEU A 89 5.21 5.09 0.09
C LEU A 89 6.13 6.19 0.63
N PHE A 90 6.20 7.36 -0.01
CA PHE A 90 7.03 8.46 0.50
C PHE A 90 6.63 8.88 1.92
N ILE A 91 5.34 8.91 2.24
CA ILE A 91 4.87 9.16 3.61
C ILE A 91 5.38 8.05 4.55
N GLY A 92 5.28 6.79 4.14
CA GLY A 92 5.83 5.66 4.89
C GLY A 92 7.35 5.75 5.09
N LEU A 93 8.10 6.18 4.08
CA LEU A 93 9.56 6.35 4.16
C LEU A 93 9.96 7.47 5.12
N ILE A 94 9.17 8.54 5.24
CA ILE A 94 9.40 9.57 6.27
C ILE A 94 9.29 8.96 7.67
N LEU A 95 8.28 8.10 7.90
CA LEU A 95 8.14 7.40 9.19
C LEU A 95 9.31 6.43 9.44
N VAL A 96 9.75 5.71 8.41
CA VAL A 96 10.94 4.86 8.49
C VAL A 96 12.18 5.67 8.83
N GLN A 97 12.37 6.83 8.21
CA GLN A 97 13.51 7.72 8.47
C GLN A 97 13.51 8.21 9.93
N VAL A 98 12.34 8.57 10.47
CA VAL A 98 12.20 8.95 11.89
C VAL A 98 12.52 7.78 12.82
N ALA A 99 12.14 6.55 12.47
CA ALA A 99 12.52 5.38 13.26
C ALA A 99 14.03 5.09 13.16
N ALA A 100 14.59 5.19 11.96
CA ALA A 100 16.00 4.92 11.68
C ALA A 100 16.94 5.92 12.37
N SER A 101 16.55 7.19 12.52
CA SER A 101 17.36 8.21 13.22
C SER A 101 17.56 7.92 14.71
N GLN A 102 16.78 6.99 15.28
CA GLN A 102 16.91 6.55 16.68
C GLN A 102 17.92 5.40 16.84
N THR A 103 18.64 5.06 15.78
CA THR A 103 19.57 3.92 15.74
C THR A 103 20.97 4.39 15.38
N ASN A 104 21.99 3.58 15.70
CA ASN A 104 23.38 3.89 15.34
C ASN A 104 23.70 3.63 13.85
N ASP A 105 22.79 2.98 13.11
CA ASP A 105 22.98 2.57 11.71
C ASP A 105 21.82 3.07 10.84
N GLU A 106 21.58 4.38 10.93
CA GLU A 106 20.45 5.09 10.33
C GLU A 106 20.29 4.81 8.84
N LEU A 107 21.35 5.00 8.05
CA LEU A 107 21.31 4.86 6.60
C LEU A 107 20.95 3.42 6.20
N ASN A 108 21.57 2.43 6.82
CA ASN A 108 21.33 1.02 6.51
C ASN A 108 19.90 0.63 6.85
N ILE A 109 19.40 1.00 8.05
CA ILE A 109 18.03 0.67 8.47
C ILE A 109 17.00 1.37 7.61
N PHE A 110 17.24 2.63 7.21
CA PHE A 110 16.40 3.34 6.25
C PHE A 110 16.34 2.63 4.90
N LEU A 111 17.49 2.23 4.34
CA LEU A 111 17.57 1.52 3.06
C LEU A 111 16.86 0.17 3.12
N ILE A 112 17.08 -0.60 4.18
CA ILE A 112 16.37 -1.86 4.41
C ILE A 112 14.86 -1.60 4.46
N GLY A 113 14.44 -0.62 5.26
CA GLY A 113 13.05 -0.21 5.38
C GLY A 113 12.44 0.18 4.02
N ALA A 114 13.19 0.88 3.18
CA ALA A 114 12.73 1.23 1.84
C ALA A 114 12.55 0.00 0.94
N VAL A 115 13.53 -0.90 0.94
CA VAL A 115 13.50 -2.14 0.13
C VAL A 115 12.33 -3.04 0.54
N ILE A 116 12.04 -3.19 1.83
CA ILE A 116 10.93 -4.06 2.28
C ILE A 116 9.55 -3.42 2.11
N ASN A 117 9.46 -2.08 2.08
CA ASN A 117 8.18 -1.37 1.90
C ASN A 117 7.79 -1.24 0.43
N LEU A 118 8.76 -1.03 -0.47
CA LEU A 118 8.49 -0.85 -1.89
C LEU A 118 7.57 -1.94 -2.50
N PRO A 119 7.79 -3.25 -2.28
CA PRO A 119 6.90 -4.29 -2.78
C PRO A 119 5.46 -4.17 -2.28
N ARG A 120 5.27 -3.72 -1.03
CA ARG A 120 3.94 -3.63 -0.39
C ARG A 120 3.08 -2.56 -1.04
N PHE A 121 3.67 -1.37 -1.23
CA PHE A 121 3.00 -0.26 -1.88
C PHE A 121 2.77 -0.56 -3.37
N LEU A 122 3.76 -1.12 -4.08
CA LEU A 122 3.55 -1.51 -5.48
C LEU A 122 2.42 -2.54 -5.64
N ALA A 123 2.40 -3.59 -4.80
CA ALA A 123 1.34 -4.60 -4.84
C ALA A 123 -0.05 -4.00 -4.60
N LEU A 124 -0.18 -3.13 -3.58
CA LEU A 124 -1.42 -2.43 -3.28
C LEU A 124 -1.87 -1.55 -4.46
N GLY A 125 -0.99 -0.70 -4.97
CA GLY A 125 -1.28 0.22 -6.06
C GLY A 125 -1.74 -0.51 -7.33
N ILE A 126 -1.05 -1.59 -7.70
CA ILE A 126 -1.39 -2.43 -8.86
C ILE A 126 -2.76 -3.08 -8.68
N VAL A 127 -3.00 -3.74 -7.55
CA VAL A 127 -4.26 -4.47 -7.30
C VAL A 127 -5.45 -3.52 -7.26
N VAL A 128 -5.34 -2.40 -6.54
CA VAL A 128 -6.39 -1.39 -6.48
C VAL A 128 -6.67 -0.79 -7.86
N GLY A 129 -5.62 -0.43 -8.60
CA GLY A 129 -5.76 0.17 -9.94
C GLY A 129 -6.40 -0.78 -10.95
N TYR A 130 -5.95 -2.04 -10.98
CA TYR A 130 -6.50 -3.08 -11.83
C TYR A 130 -7.97 -3.37 -11.52
N LEU A 131 -8.31 -3.56 -10.24
CA LEU A 131 -9.69 -3.83 -9.83
C LEU A 131 -10.60 -2.62 -10.05
N TYR A 132 -10.11 -1.39 -9.81
CA TYR A 132 -10.86 -0.18 -10.09
C TYR A 132 -11.23 -0.13 -11.58
N GLN A 133 -10.26 -0.33 -12.47
CA GLN A 133 -10.50 -0.40 -13.90
C GLN A 133 -11.55 -1.47 -14.23
N ARG A 134 -11.41 -2.69 -13.71
CA ARG A 134 -12.33 -3.80 -13.98
C ARG A 134 -13.77 -3.54 -13.47
N LEU A 135 -13.91 -2.97 -12.27
CA LEU A 135 -15.20 -2.75 -11.62
C LEU A 135 -15.96 -1.54 -12.19
N TYR A 136 -15.24 -0.54 -12.69
CA TYR A 136 -15.83 0.71 -13.19
C TYR A 136 -15.88 0.82 -14.72
N SER A 137 -14.98 0.17 -15.47
CA SER A 137 -15.09 0.06 -16.94
C SER A 137 -16.24 -0.85 -17.38
N ARG A 138 -16.74 -1.76 -16.54
CA ARG A 138 -17.96 -2.54 -16.83
C ARG A 138 -19.24 -1.70 -16.80
N THR A 139 -19.21 -0.53 -16.16
CA THR A 139 -20.37 0.36 -16.04
C THR A 139 -20.51 1.33 -17.21
N SER A 140 -19.45 1.56 -18.00
CA SER A 140 -19.46 2.44 -19.18
C SER A 140 -19.89 1.74 -20.48
N VAL A 141 -20.29 0.47 -20.42
CA VAL A 141 -20.75 -0.34 -21.59
C VAL A 141 -22.28 -0.54 -21.57
N GLN A 142 -23.01 0.24 -20.77
CA GLN A 142 -24.47 0.13 -20.64
C GLN A 142 -25.24 1.39 -21.07
N CYS A 143 -24.68 2.21 -21.97
CA CYS A 143 -25.42 3.28 -22.64
C CYS A 143 -25.18 3.22 -24.14
#